data_AF-G9WYD0-F1
#
_entry.id   AF-G9WYD0-F1
#
_cell.length_a   1.000
_cell.length_b   1.000
_cell.length_c   1.000
_cell.angle_alpha   90.00
_cell.angle_beta   90.00
_cell.angle_gamma   90.00
#
_symmetry.space_group_name_H-M   'P 1'
#
loop_
_entity.id
_entity.type
_entity.pdbx_description
1 polymer ?
#
loop_
_entity_poly.entity_id
_entity_poly.type
_entity_poly.pdbx_seq_one_letter_code
_entity_poly.pdbx_strand_id
1 'polypeptide(L)'
;MSVLELMTDYSTDRNYILFEEDEGKKEIKRIFKGLFEKTKGVKNSKMLEDADIIVAFGRGYHPEKGIEDIKDIARKLGAQYAATRPVQDMNIISSDRVLGKTALSANPKIYIGFGVSGAVQHLGSVKAQEIIAVNNNKNSAIFRHAKYAILGDAREVAKFINGI
;
A
#
# COMPACT_ATOMS: atom_id res chain seq x y z
N MET A 1 -34.15 -7.99 18.61
CA MET A 1 -32.79 -7.49 18.34
C MET A 1 -31.84 -8.17 19.29
N SER A 2 -31.03 -9.10 18.80
CA SER A 2 -30.08 -9.85 19.62
C SER A 2 -28.74 -9.12 19.72
N VAL A 3 -27.97 -9.38 20.78
CA VAL A 3 -26.59 -8.86 20.93
C VAL A 3 -25.71 -9.26 19.74
N LEU A 4 -26.05 -10.35 19.03
CA LEU A 4 -25.35 -10.81 17.84
C LEU A 4 -25.56 -9.87 16.63
N GLU A 5 -26.75 -9.27 16.50
CA GLU A 5 -27.05 -8.26 15.44
C GLU A 5 -26.32 -6.94 15.71
N LEU A 6 -26.16 -6.57 16.98
CA LEU A 6 -25.35 -5.41 17.41
C LEU A 6 -23.84 -5.63 17.18
N MET A 7 -23.37 -6.87 17.12
CA MET A 7 -21.95 -7.19 16.86
C MET A 7 -21.61 -7.31 15.37
N THR A 8 -22.60 -7.54 14.50
CA THR A 8 -22.42 -7.49 13.04
C THR A 8 -22.29 -6.07 12.47
N ASP A 9 -22.68 -5.05 13.24
CA ASP A 9 -22.66 -3.64 12.83
C ASP A 9 -21.26 -2.97 12.95
N TYR A 10 -20.25 -3.72 13.38
CA TYR A 10 -18.85 -3.26 13.43
C TYR A 10 -18.12 -3.28 12.07
N SER A 11 -18.79 -3.66 10.98
CA SER A 11 -18.28 -3.52 9.61
C SER A 11 -18.95 -2.34 8.90
N THR A 12 -18.63 -1.15 9.40
CA THR A 12 -18.77 0.19 8.81
C THR A 12 -18.94 0.22 7.28
N ASP A 13 -19.84 1.09 6.80
CA ASP A 13 -19.97 1.65 5.45
C ASP A 13 -18.65 2.22 4.88
N ARG A 14 -17.66 1.36 4.65
CA ARG A 14 -16.40 1.77 4.03
C ARG A 14 -16.59 1.68 2.53
N ASN A 15 -16.56 2.83 1.85
CA ASN A 15 -16.55 2.88 0.39
C ASN A 15 -15.20 2.34 -0.13
N TYR A 16 -15.16 1.03 -0.42
CA TYR A 16 -14.05 0.42 -1.12
C TYR A 16 -14.06 0.86 -2.58
N ILE A 17 -12.89 1.11 -3.13
CA ILE A 17 -12.71 1.21 -4.57
C ILE A 17 -12.56 -0.23 -5.09
N LEU A 18 -13.59 -0.74 -5.76
CA LEU A 18 -13.67 -2.13 -6.20
C LEU A 18 -12.93 -2.28 -7.53
N PHE A 19 -11.78 -2.97 -7.53
CA PHE A 19 -10.97 -3.12 -8.73
C PHE A 19 -11.67 -3.89 -9.85
N GLU A 20 -12.58 -4.81 -9.52
CA GLU A 20 -13.34 -5.59 -10.49
C GLU A 20 -14.36 -4.74 -11.27
N GLU A 21 -14.73 -3.58 -10.75
CA GLU A 21 -15.72 -2.70 -11.36
C GLU A 21 -15.07 -1.62 -12.23
N ASP A 22 -15.71 -1.30 -13.36
CA ASP A 22 -15.22 -0.26 -14.28
C ASP A 22 -15.09 1.10 -13.58
N GLU A 23 -16.05 1.44 -12.70
CA GLU A 23 -15.99 2.70 -11.95
C GLU A 23 -14.83 2.72 -10.96
N GLY A 24 -14.54 1.58 -10.31
CA GLY A 24 -13.37 1.47 -9.45
C GLY A 24 -12.06 1.60 -10.23
N LYS A 25 -11.95 1.00 -11.42
CA LYS A 25 -10.78 1.18 -12.32
C LYS A 25 -10.62 2.63 -12.75
N LYS A 26 -11.70 3.34 -13.08
CA LYS A 26 -11.66 4.78 -13.41
C LYS A 26 -11.16 5.59 -12.23
N GLU A 27 -11.64 5.31 -11.02
CA GLU A 27 -11.24 6.01 -9.81
C GLU A 27 -9.76 5.77 -9.45
N ILE A 28 -9.29 4.52 -9.52
CA ILE A 28 -7.85 4.20 -9.37
C ILE A 28 -7.03 4.98 -10.39
N LYS A 29 -7.48 5.02 -11.65
CA LYS A 29 -6.81 5.76 -12.71
C LYS A 29 -6.74 7.26 -12.41
N ARG A 30 -7.84 7.85 -11.93
CA ARG A 30 -7.89 9.27 -11.53
C ARG A 30 -6.91 9.57 -10.40
N ILE A 31 -6.88 8.73 -9.37
CA ILE A 31 -5.98 8.88 -8.21
C ILE A 31 -4.52 8.83 -8.66
N PHE A 32 -4.12 7.76 -9.36
CA PHE A 32 -2.72 7.56 -9.73
C PHE A 32 -2.23 8.53 -10.80
N LYS A 33 -3.08 8.92 -11.77
CA LYS A 33 -2.72 10.02 -12.70
C LYS A 33 -2.42 11.32 -11.96
N GLY A 34 -3.29 11.69 -11.01
CA GLY A 34 -3.09 12.88 -10.19
C GLY A 34 -1.80 12.81 -9.37
N LEU A 35 -1.44 11.64 -8.84
CA LEU A 35 -0.18 11.45 -8.13
C LEU A 35 1.04 11.56 -9.06
N PHE A 36 1.02 10.90 -10.22
CA PHE A 36 2.12 10.98 -11.19
C PHE A 36 2.34 12.42 -11.68
N GLU A 37 1.26 13.17 -11.92
CA GLU A 37 1.35 14.57 -12.31
C GLU A 37 1.94 15.44 -11.21
N LYS A 38 1.45 15.32 -9.96
CA LYS A 38 1.93 16.08 -8.81
C LYS A 38 3.38 15.80 -8.43
N THR A 39 3.88 14.60 -8.74
CA THR A 39 5.22 14.15 -8.36
C THR A 39 6.25 14.28 -9.48
N LYS A 40 5.81 14.70 -10.68
CA LYS A 40 6.68 14.87 -11.84
C LYS A 40 7.80 15.87 -11.54
N GLY A 41 9.06 15.41 -11.66
CA GLY A 41 10.25 16.24 -11.42
C GLY A 41 10.62 16.43 -9.95
N VAL A 42 9.85 15.88 -9.01
CA VAL A 42 10.19 15.87 -7.58
C VAL A 42 11.29 14.84 -7.32
N LYS A 43 12.36 15.24 -6.62
CA LYS A 43 13.41 14.33 -6.17
C LYS A 43 13.20 13.99 -4.70
N ASN A 44 12.95 12.73 -4.39
CA ASN A 44 12.94 12.23 -3.01
C ASN A 44 14.35 11.94 -2.49
N SER A 45 14.44 11.81 -1.17
CA SER A 45 15.61 11.22 -0.53
C SER A 45 15.92 9.84 -1.12
N LYS A 46 17.21 9.54 -1.20
CA LYS A 46 17.70 8.18 -1.54
C LYS A 46 17.60 7.23 -0.35
N MET A 47 17.48 7.76 0.87
CA MET A 47 17.30 6.99 2.09
C MET A 47 15.81 6.69 2.29
N LEU A 48 15.50 5.47 2.72
CA LEU A 48 14.11 5.04 2.89
C LEU A 48 13.44 5.77 4.06
N GLU A 49 14.17 6.03 5.14
CA GLU A 49 13.65 6.70 6.34
C GLU A 49 13.15 8.14 6.06
N ASP A 50 13.75 8.81 5.08
CA ASP A 50 13.52 10.21 4.72
C ASP A 50 12.68 10.38 3.45
N ALA A 51 12.08 9.31 2.92
CA ALA A 51 11.31 9.37 1.69
C ALA A 51 9.95 10.06 1.91
N ASP A 52 9.57 11.05 1.08
CA ASP A 52 8.23 11.65 1.13
C ASP A 52 7.16 10.68 0.62
N ILE A 53 7.53 9.77 -0.28
CA ILE A 53 6.61 8.78 -0.86
C ILE A 53 7.26 7.41 -0.77
N ILE A 54 6.50 6.45 -0.23
CA ILE A 54 6.91 5.05 -0.12
C ILE A 54 5.88 4.15 -0.79
N VAL A 55 6.34 3.31 -1.69
CA VAL A 55 5.56 2.22 -2.28
C VAL A 55 5.99 0.91 -1.63
N ALA A 56 5.15 0.38 -0.78
CA ALA A 56 5.44 -0.81 0.01
C ALA A 56 4.64 -2.02 -0.44
N PHE A 57 5.20 -3.20 -0.21
CA PHE A 57 4.52 -4.46 -0.47
C PHE A 57 4.67 -5.46 0.68
N GLY A 58 3.65 -6.28 0.89
CA GLY A 58 3.64 -7.34 1.89
C GLY A 58 3.57 -8.73 1.25
N ARG A 59 3.47 -9.76 2.10
CA ARG A 59 3.31 -11.15 1.63
C ARG A 59 2.08 -11.34 0.73
N GLY A 60 1.00 -10.59 0.96
CA GLY A 60 -0.21 -10.66 0.14
C GLY A 60 -0.04 -10.15 -1.29
N TYR A 61 1.12 -9.56 -1.63
CA TYR A 61 1.48 -9.22 -3.00
C TYR A 61 2.13 -10.40 -3.75
N HIS A 62 2.42 -11.53 -3.09
CA HIS A 62 3.11 -12.66 -3.71
C HIS A 62 4.47 -12.26 -4.32
N PRO A 63 5.39 -11.70 -3.50
CA PRO A 63 6.67 -11.15 -3.98
C PRO A 63 7.59 -12.20 -4.61
N GLU A 64 7.41 -13.47 -4.30
CA GLU A 64 8.14 -14.59 -4.92
C GLU A 64 7.94 -14.67 -6.44
N LYS A 65 6.86 -14.07 -6.96
CA LYS A 65 6.59 -13.97 -8.40
C LYS A 65 7.20 -12.71 -9.04
N GLY A 66 8.04 -11.96 -8.33
CA GLY A 66 8.68 -10.73 -8.81
C GLY A 66 8.06 -9.45 -8.24
N ILE A 67 8.87 -8.38 -8.18
CA ILE A 67 8.56 -7.10 -7.54
C ILE A 67 8.78 -5.90 -8.47
N GLU A 68 8.97 -6.17 -9.76
CA GLU A 68 9.30 -5.19 -10.79
C GLU A 68 8.17 -4.16 -10.93
N ASP A 69 6.91 -4.60 -10.86
CA ASP A 69 5.77 -3.69 -10.91
C ASP A 69 5.81 -2.64 -9.79
N ILE A 70 6.16 -3.04 -8.57
CA ILE A 70 6.32 -2.13 -7.41
C ILE A 70 7.46 -1.13 -7.67
N LYS A 71 8.60 -1.62 -8.16
CA LYS A 71 9.76 -0.76 -8.44
C LYS A 71 9.44 0.26 -9.54
N ASP A 72 8.66 -0.13 -10.54
CA ASP A 72 8.26 0.75 -11.63
C ASP A 72 7.27 1.82 -11.17
N ILE A 73 6.27 1.48 -10.35
CA ILE A 73 5.37 2.46 -9.72
C ILE A 73 6.18 3.43 -8.85
N ALA A 74 7.10 2.91 -8.03
CA ALA A 74 7.96 3.75 -7.21
C ALA A 74 8.78 4.72 -8.06
N ARG A 75 9.39 4.24 -9.15
CA ARG A 75 10.14 5.07 -10.09
C ARG A 75 9.28 6.16 -10.73
N LYS A 76 8.07 5.83 -11.19
CA LYS A 76 7.13 6.80 -11.79
C LYS A 76 6.72 7.91 -10.81
N LEU A 77 6.62 7.59 -9.52
CA LEU A 77 6.31 8.56 -8.45
C LEU A 77 7.54 9.29 -7.90
N GLY A 78 8.76 8.94 -8.36
CA GLY A 78 9.99 9.36 -7.71
C GLY A 78 10.06 8.92 -6.23
N ALA A 79 9.43 7.81 -5.87
CA ALA A 79 9.31 7.28 -4.51
C ALA A 79 10.40 6.25 -4.19
N GLN A 80 10.57 5.94 -2.91
CA GLN A 80 11.29 4.74 -2.48
C GLN A 80 10.34 3.54 -2.42
N TYR A 81 10.88 2.33 -2.56
CA TYR A 81 10.11 1.11 -2.33
C TYR A 81 10.55 0.42 -1.03
N ALA A 82 9.61 -0.26 -0.38
CA ALA A 82 9.84 -0.95 0.88
C ALA A 82 9.04 -2.26 0.97
N ALA A 83 9.32 -3.06 1.98
CA ALA A 83 8.56 -4.27 2.25
C ALA A 83 8.32 -4.48 3.76
N THR A 84 7.42 -5.41 4.06
CA THR A 84 7.16 -5.84 5.44
C THR A 84 8.15 -6.91 5.87
N ARG A 85 8.32 -7.10 7.20
CA ARG A 85 9.21 -8.14 7.75
C ARG A 85 8.97 -9.56 7.19
N PRO A 86 7.71 -10.05 7.04
CA PRO A 86 7.47 -11.36 6.43
C PRO A 86 8.06 -11.55 5.03
N VAL A 87 8.23 -10.47 4.24
CA VAL A 87 8.87 -10.54 2.91
C VAL A 87 10.38 -10.71 3.05
N GLN A 88 10.99 -10.06 4.05
CA GLN A 88 12.42 -10.23 4.36
C GLN A 88 12.73 -11.66 4.78
N ASP A 89 11.88 -12.28 5.59
CA ASP A 89 12.06 -13.66 6.03
C ASP A 89 12.01 -14.67 4.86
N MET A 90 11.52 -14.25 3.68
CA MET A 90 11.57 -15.02 2.42
C MET A 90 12.88 -14.80 1.64
N ASN A 91 13.83 -14.01 2.15
CA ASN A 91 15.08 -13.61 1.49
C ASN A 91 14.91 -12.89 0.13
N ILE A 92 13.75 -12.25 -0.09
CA ILE A 92 13.46 -11.51 -1.35
C ILE A 92 13.98 -10.07 -1.29
N ILE A 93 14.14 -9.53 -0.09
CA ILE A 93 14.48 -8.14 0.14
C ILE A 93 15.54 -8.00 1.25
N SER A 94 16.43 -7.03 1.08
CA SER A 94 17.44 -6.64 2.07
C SER A 94 16.83 -5.85 3.25
N SER A 95 17.51 -5.86 4.39
CA SER A 95 17.06 -5.20 5.63
C SER A 95 16.87 -3.69 5.51
N ASP A 96 17.64 -3.03 4.65
CA ASP A 96 17.58 -1.59 4.36
C ASP A 96 16.33 -1.16 3.56
N ARG A 97 15.45 -2.11 3.27
CA ARG A 97 14.16 -1.90 2.59
C ARG A 97 12.97 -2.32 3.45
N VAL A 98 13.19 -2.65 4.72
CA VAL A 98 12.16 -3.22 5.59
C VAL A 98 11.70 -2.19 6.61
N LEU A 99 10.40 -1.91 6.61
CA LEU A 99 9.76 -1.10 7.63
C LEU A 99 9.17 -2.01 8.71
N GLY A 100 9.45 -1.71 9.97
CA GLY A 100 8.95 -2.48 11.11
C GLY A 100 9.50 -1.98 12.45
N LYS A 101 8.84 -2.32 13.56
CA LYS A 101 9.23 -1.91 14.92
C LYS A 101 10.72 -2.13 15.26
N THR A 102 11.32 -3.21 14.77
CA THR A 102 12.74 -3.56 14.98
C THR A 102 13.59 -3.40 13.71
N ALA A 103 13.03 -2.78 12.67
CA ALA A 103 13.69 -2.48 11.41
C ALA A 103 13.71 -0.95 11.21
N LEU A 104 13.55 -0.47 9.98
CA LEU A 104 13.48 0.96 9.71
C LEU A 104 12.11 1.53 10.05
N SER A 105 12.08 2.83 10.35
CA SER A 105 10.86 3.62 10.48
C SER A 105 10.92 4.82 9.54
N ALA A 106 9.78 5.25 9.04
CA ALA A 106 9.68 6.37 8.11
C ALA A 106 8.40 7.18 8.37
N ASN A 107 8.43 8.47 8.02
CA ASN A 107 7.30 9.39 8.16
C ASN A 107 6.94 10.00 6.79
N PRO A 108 6.55 9.20 5.79
CA PRO A 108 6.27 9.70 4.45
C PRO A 108 5.00 10.57 4.43
N LYS A 109 4.91 11.48 3.47
CA LYS A 109 3.65 12.15 3.14
C LYS A 109 2.64 11.14 2.60
N ILE A 110 3.09 10.25 1.70
CA ILE A 110 2.23 9.25 1.07
C ILE A 110 2.84 7.86 1.23
N TYR A 111 2.06 6.93 1.76
CA TYR A 111 2.39 5.51 1.81
C TYR A 111 1.39 4.70 0.98
N ILE A 112 1.90 3.91 0.04
CA ILE A 112 1.08 3.06 -0.85
C ILE A 112 1.40 1.60 -0.55
N GLY A 113 0.48 0.87 0.08
CA GLY A 113 0.68 -0.51 0.51
C GLY A 113 -0.02 -1.53 -0.38
N PHE A 114 0.74 -2.39 -1.04
CA PHE A 114 0.24 -3.51 -1.86
C PHE A 114 0.32 -4.82 -1.08
N GLY A 115 -0.83 -5.46 -0.79
CA GLY A 115 -0.86 -6.74 -0.09
C GLY A 115 -0.28 -6.69 1.33
N VAL A 116 -0.27 -5.50 1.95
CA VAL A 116 0.13 -5.30 3.35
C VAL A 116 -1.07 -5.53 4.26
N SER A 117 -0.92 -6.33 5.31
CA SER A 117 -2.03 -6.70 6.22
C SER A 117 -2.37 -5.61 7.25
N GLY A 118 -1.43 -4.70 7.54
CA GLY A 118 -1.60 -3.67 8.56
C GLY A 118 -1.33 -4.16 10.00
N ALA A 119 -0.40 -5.09 10.18
CA ALA A 119 0.05 -5.48 11.52
C ALA A 119 0.52 -4.26 12.32
N VAL A 120 0.18 -4.20 13.62
CA VAL A 120 0.48 -3.06 14.50
C VAL A 120 1.98 -2.72 14.49
N GLN A 121 2.84 -3.73 14.41
CA GLN A 121 4.30 -3.55 14.36
C GLN A 121 4.78 -2.90 13.08
N HIS A 122 4.07 -3.09 11.96
CA HIS A 122 4.38 -2.47 10.66
C HIS A 122 3.82 -1.05 10.59
N LEU A 123 2.54 -0.87 10.97
CA LEU A 123 1.92 0.46 10.96
C LEU A 123 2.52 1.38 12.02
N GLY A 124 3.01 0.83 13.13
CA GLY A 124 3.72 1.61 14.16
C GLY A 124 5.06 2.20 13.70
N SER A 125 5.69 1.63 12.67
CA SER A 125 6.93 2.13 12.07
C SER A 125 6.71 3.07 10.87
N VAL A 126 5.46 3.25 10.44
CA VAL A 126 5.12 4.10 9.28
C VAL A 126 4.06 5.10 9.68
N LYS A 127 4.48 6.32 9.99
CA LYS A 127 3.55 7.43 10.32
C LYS A 127 3.30 8.26 9.07
N ALA A 128 2.49 7.73 8.17
CA ALA A 128 2.15 8.40 6.92
C ALA A 128 1.03 9.45 7.12
N GLN A 129 1.09 10.56 6.39
CA GLN A 129 -0.01 11.53 6.36
C GLN A 129 -1.21 10.97 5.57
N GLU A 130 -0.93 10.31 4.44
CA GLU A 130 -1.95 9.63 3.64
C GLU A 130 -1.54 8.18 3.33
N ILE A 131 -2.49 7.26 3.48
CA ILE A 131 -2.31 5.84 3.13
C ILE A 131 -3.24 5.48 1.98
N ILE A 132 -2.67 4.90 0.92
CA ILE A 132 -3.40 4.18 -0.13
C ILE A 132 -3.11 2.70 0.09
N ALA A 133 -4.16 1.89 0.22
CA ALA A 133 -4.00 0.46 0.48
C ALA A 133 -4.68 -0.36 -0.61
N VAL A 134 -3.99 -1.40 -1.07
CA VAL A 134 -4.50 -2.41 -1.98
C VAL A 134 -4.45 -3.75 -1.28
N ASN A 135 -5.59 -4.42 -1.14
CA ASN A 135 -5.68 -5.74 -0.53
C ASN A 135 -6.91 -6.47 -1.06
N ASN A 136 -6.88 -7.80 -1.14
CA ASN A 136 -8.03 -8.62 -1.53
C ASN A 136 -8.91 -9.01 -0.33
N ASN A 137 -8.42 -8.81 0.90
CA ASN A 137 -9.20 -9.04 2.10
C ASN A 137 -9.82 -7.73 2.60
N LYS A 138 -11.14 -7.58 2.42
CA LYS A 138 -11.92 -6.42 2.92
C LYS A 138 -11.75 -6.16 4.42
N ASN A 139 -11.40 -7.18 5.20
CA ASN A 139 -11.19 -7.07 6.64
C ASN A 139 -9.73 -6.78 7.03
N SER A 140 -8.84 -6.54 6.05
CA SER A 140 -7.43 -6.23 6.29
C SER A 140 -7.27 -4.99 7.18
N ALA A 141 -6.41 -5.08 8.20
CA ALA A 141 -6.26 -4.02 9.19
C ALA A 141 -5.77 -2.70 8.58
N ILE A 142 -4.98 -2.76 7.50
CA ILE A 142 -4.47 -1.56 6.83
C ILE A 142 -5.60 -0.66 6.32
N PHE A 143 -6.75 -1.23 5.93
CA PHE A 143 -7.86 -0.44 5.41
C PHE A 143 -8.43 0.51 6.46
N ARG A 144 -8.31 0.19 7.76
CA ARG A 144 -8.69 1.08 8.86
C ARG A 144 -7.92 2.40 8.90
N HIS A 145 -6.74 2.43 8.29
CA HIS A 145 -5.85 3.58 8.27
C HIS A 145 -5.76 4.22 6.88
N ALA A 146 -6.41 3.63 5.86
CA ALA A 146 -6.30 4.06 4.48
C ALA A 146 -7.28 5.19 4.15
N LYS A 147 -6.77 6.24 3.51
CA LYS A 147 -7.58 7.26 2.84
C LYS A 147 -8.29 6.68 1.61
N TYR A 148 -7.57 5.85 0.85
CA TYR A 148 -8.11 5.10 -0.29
C TYR A 148 -7.91 3.61 -0.05
N ALA A 149 -9.03 2.86 0.06
CA ALA A 149 -9.05 1.43 0.26
C ALA A 149 -9.47 0.73 -1.04
N ILE A 150 -8.50 0.18 -1.77
CA ILE A 150 -8.71 -0.53 -3.03
C ILE A 150 -8.85 -2.01 -2.73
N LEU A 151 -10.03 -2.57 -2.99
CA LEU A 151 -10.30 -3.99 -2.84
C LEU A 151 -10.04 -4.69 -4.18
N GLY A 152 -9.00 -5.54 -4.23
CA GLY A 152 -8.57 -6.25 -5.43
C GLY A 152 -7.26 -7.01 -5.22
N ASP A 153 -6.87 -7.83 -6.19
CA ASP A 153 -5.57 -8.49 -6.17
C ASP A 153 -4.44 -7.45 -6.29
N ALA A 154 -3.47 -7.52 -5.36
CA ALA A 154 -2.43 -6.51 -5.26
C ALA A 154 -1.49 -6.48 -6.49
N ARG A 155 -1.25 -7.62 -7.16
CA ARG A 155 -0.41 -7.67 -8.36
C ARG A 155 -1.16 -7.16 -9.57
N GLU A 156 -2.42 -7.54 -9.73
CA GLU A 156 -3.24 -7.08 -10.86
C GLU A 156 -3.45 -5.57 -10.82
N VAL A 157 -3.75 -5.03 -9.64
CA VAL A 157 -3.87 -3.57 -9.44
C VAL A 157 -2.53 -2.87 -9.72
N ALA A 158 -1.40 -3.42 -9.27
CA ALA A 158 -0.09 -2.85 -9.56
C ALA A 158 0.20 -2.81 -11.07
N LYS A 159 -0.08 -3.90 -11.79
CA LYS A 159 0.06 -3.96 -13.26
C LYS A 159 -0.86 -2.96 -13.96
N PHE A 160 -2.11 -2.85 -13.51
CA PHE A 160 -3.06 -1.86 -14.03
C PHE A 160 -2.51 -0.44 -13.88
N ILE A 161 -1.95 -0.10 -12.71
CA ILE A 161 -1.35 1.21 -12.46
C ILE A 161 -0.13 1.46 -13.38
N ASN A 162 0.68 0.44 -13.64
CA ASN A 162 1.79 0.56 -14.59
C ASN A 162 1.35 0.78 -16.04
N GLY A 163 0.13 0.37 -16.40
CA GLY A 163 -0.49 0.64 -17.70
C GLY A 163 -1.12 2.03 -17.84
N ILE A 164 -1.13 2.85 -16.78
CA ILE A 164 -1.55 4.26 -16.81
C ILE A 164 -0.40 5.15 -17.30
#